data_AF-A0A821XPI3-F1
#
_entry.id   AF-A0A821XPI3-F1
#
_cell.length_a   1.000
_cell.length_b   1.000
_cell.length_c   1.000
_cell.angle_alpha   90.00
_cell.angle_beta   90.00
_cell.angle_gamma   90.00
#
_symmetry.space_group_name_H-M   'P 1'
#
loop_
_entity.id
_entity.type
_entity.pdbx_description
1 polymer ?
#
loop_
_entity_poly.entity_id
_entity_poly.type
_entity_poly.pdbx_seq_one_letter_code
_entity_poly.pdbx_strand_id
1 'polypeptide(L)'
;MKNTNNLNALKNNSQLTLSISTTSSTSSTHTIQLVDSNKPLLFDDQVSQAEILWALKSVQNVFSYKNSDDIGKLFRTMFQDSKIAQKFSIQHSKISYVIAHGLWPYFRDLLIKDIKNCEGFVLCFDEQTNNQNNKQLDLYFRYWNHAQANVVVDGILGAFRTDGIDISKLLMLSRDNPNVNKTVDKMINDAMKKKVNAELLNIGTCNLHVIHNGFRAGMDSVTKIKLCLTG
;
A
#
# COMPACT_ATOMS: atom_id res chain seq x y z
N MET A 1 4.27 47.35 26.15
CA MET A 1 3.01 47.47 25.38
C MET A 1 3.17 46.68 24.09
N LYS A 2 2.34 45.62 23.95
CA LYS A 2 1.81 44.91 22.75
C LYS A 2 2.54 45.20 21.41
N ASN A 3 2.95 44.20 20.63
CA ASN A 3 2.06 43.18 20.08
C ASN A 3 2.83 41.93 19.59
N THR A 4 2.64 40.82 20.29
CA THR A 4 2.93 39.44 19.83
C THR A 4 1.81 39.00 18.90
N ASN A 5 2.07 38.80 17.60
CA ASN A 5 1.18 38.08 16.69
C ASN A 5 1.95 37.64 15.43
N ASN A 6 2.47 36.40 15.42
CA ASN A 6 2.41 35.45 14.29
C ASN A 6 3.27 34.20 14.54
N LEU A 7 2.86 33.37 15.50
CA LEU A 7 3.36 31.99 15.66
C LEU A 7 2.23 30.96 15.68
N ASN A 8 1.03 31.35 15.23
CA ASN A 8 -0.13 30.46 15.07
C ASN A 8 -0.37 30.16 13.59
N ALA A 9 0.52 29.40 12.96
CA ALA A 9 0.23 28.80 11.66
C ALA A 9 1.07 27.55 11.34
N LEU A 10 1.46 26.76 12.35
CA LEU A 10 2.07 25.43 12.17
C LEU A 10 1.49 24.47 13.21
N LYS A 11 0.16 24.33 13.20
CA LYS A 11 -0.57 23.23 13.85
C LYS A 11 -1.38 22.46 12.80
N ASN A 12 -0.68 21.96 11.78
CA ASN A 12 -1.20 20.84 11.00
C ASN A 12 -0.52 19.58 11.54
N ASN A 13 -1.05 19.09 12.66
CA ASN A 13 -0.86 17.71 13.06
C ASN A 13 -1.32 16.84 11.89
N SER A 14 -0.38 16.22 11.19
CA SER A 14 -0.65 15.06 10.36
C SER A 14 -1.09 13.93 11.30
N GLN A 15 -2.37 13.95 11.69
CA GLN A 15 -3.02 12.74 12.13
C GLN A 15 -2.89 11.74 10.98
N LEU A 16 -2.26 10.60 11.26
CA LEU A 16 -2.31 9.43 10.40
C LEU A 16 -3.76 8.90 10.45
N THR A 17 -4.65 9.59 9.75
CA THR A 17 -6.01 9.13 9.46
C THR A 17 -5.95 8.19 8.27
N LEU A 18 -6.15 6.90 8.52
CA LEU A 18 -6.34 5.90 7.49
C LEU A 18 -7.75 6.06 6.92
N SER A 19 -7.94 6.96 5.95
CA SER A 19 -9.22 7.13 5.25
C SER A 19 -9.29 6.22 4.04
N ILE A 20 -9.99 5.09 4.16
CA ILE A 20 -10.33 4.19 3.05
C ILE A 20 -11.64 4.71 2.43
N SER A 21 -11.57 5.18 1.19
CA SER A 21 -12.76 5.54 0.41
C SER A 21 -13.16 4.34 -0.46
N THR A 22 -14.34 3.76 -0.22
CA THR A 22 -14.92 2.69 -1.05
C THR A 22 -16.11 3.22 -1.83
N THR A 23 -16.00 3.26 -3.16
CA THR A 23 -17.13 3.43 -4.08
C THR A 23 -17.85 2.10 -4.26
N SER A 24 -19.17 2.14 -4.11
CA SER A 24 -20.10 1.01 -4.09
C SER A 24 -20.34 0.38 -5.47
N SER A 25 -20.30 -0.96 -5.53
CA SER A 25 -21.22 -1.79 -6.34
C SER A 25 -21.24 -3.23 -5.81
N THR A 26 -22.38 -3.61 -5.23
CA THR A 26 -23.03 -4.94 -5.06
C THR A 26 -22.30 -6.16 -5.64
N SER A 27 -22.10 -7.32 -4.97
CA SER A 27 -23.01 -8.07 -4.07
C SER A 27 -22.27 -9.03 -3.12
N SER A 28 -22.92 -9.31 -1.98
CA SER A 28 -22.66 -10.35 -0.96
C SER A 28 -21.26 -10.39 -0.34
N THR A 29 -21.07 -9.68 0.76
CA THR A 29 -19.87 -9.77 1.61
C THR A 29 -20.30 -9.81 3.08
N HIS A 30 -19.68 -10.67 3.88
CA HIS A 30 -19.82 -10.63 5.34
C HIS A 30 -19.49 -9.22 5.83
N THR A 31 -20.52 -8.50 6.28
CA THR A 31 -20.41 -7.13 6.76
C THR A 31 -19.76 -7.15 8.14
N ILE A 32 -18.49 -6.74 8.22
CA ILE A 32 -18.00 -6.15 9.48
C ILE A 32 -18.80 -4.85 9.62
N GLN A 33 -19.65 -4.76 10.63
CA GLN A 33 -20.30 -3.51 10.96
C GLN A 33 -19.20 -2.51 11.30
N LEU A 34 -18.96 -1.58 10.38
CA LEU A 34 -18.15 -0.40 10.66
C LEU A 34 -18.88 0.35 11.77
N VAL A 35 -18.21 0.46 12.91
CA VAL A 35 -18.65 1.30 14.02
C VAL A 35 -18.91 2.69 13.43
N ASP A 36 -20.14 3.17 13.61
CA ASP A 36 -20.61 4.47 13.15
C ASP A 36 -19.56 5.54 13.44
N SER A 37 -18.98 6.13 12.39
CA SER A 37 -17.87 7.09 12.51
C SER A 37 -18.26 8.36 13.28
N ASN A 38 -19.56 8.54 13.56
CA ASN A 38 -20.11 9.63 14.34
C ASN A 38 -20.39 9.28 15.81
N LYS A 39 -20.16 8.04 16.25
CA LYS A 39 -20.32 7.64 17.66
C LYS A 39 -18.96 7.73 18.37
N PRO A 40 -18.85 8.47 19.49
CA PRO A 40 -17.61 8.49 20.26
C PRO A 40 -17.28 7.06 20.72
N LEU A 41 -16.07 6.61 20.36
CA LEU A 41 -15.51 5.33 20.80
C LEU A 41 -15.59 5.22 22.31
N LEU A 42 -15.92 4.03 22.82
CA LEU A 42 -15.82 3.79 24.26
C LEU A 42 -14.36 3.99 24.69
N PHE A 43 -14.14 4.41 25.92
CA PHE A 43 -12.80 4.73 26.39
C PHE A 43 -11.82 3.55 26.28
N ASP A 44 -12.28 2.32 26.52
CA ASP A 44 -11.44 1.14 26.37
C ASP A 44 -11.14 0.80 24.89
N ASP A 45 -12.01 1.21 23.95
CA ASP A 45 -11.74 1.12 22.51
C ASP A 45 -10.63 2.09 22.10
N GLN A 46 -10.55 3.28 22.72
CA GLN A 46 -9.48 4.25 22.45
C GLN A 46 -8.11 3.75 22.94
N VAL A 47 -8.07 3.06 24.08
CA VAL A 47 -6.84 2.41 24.57
C VAL A 47 -6.42 1.29 23.62
N SER A 48 -7.37 0.45 23.21
CA SER A 48 -7.13 -0.63 22.25
C SER A 48 -6.62 -0.10 20.91
N GLN A 49 -7.19 1.01 20.42
CA GLN A 49 -6.74 1.69 19.21
C GLN A 49 -5.29 2.17 19.32
N ALA A 50 -4.92 2.79 20.45
CA ALA A 50 -3.54 3.22 20.68
C ALA A 50 -2.55 2.04 20.68
N GLU A 51 -2.93 0.93 21.31
CA GLU A 51 -2.12 -0.30 21.33
C GLU A 51 -1.98 -0.93 19.94
N ILE A 52 -3.05 -0.95 19.14
CA ILE A 52 -3.01 -1.40 17.73
C ILE A 52 -2.09 -0.49 16.90
N LEU A 53 -2.17 0.83 17.08
CA LEU A 53 -1.29 1.78 16.39
C LEU A 53 0.18 1.55 16.76
N TRP A 54 0.47 1.28 18.03
CA TRP A 54 1.82 0.91 18.46
C TRP A 54 2.29 -0.40 17.83
N ALA A 55 1.40 -1.41 17.75
CA ALA A 55 1.70 -2.68 17.09
C ALA A 55 2.06 -2.47 15.60
N LEU A 56 1.24 -1.70 14.88
CA LEU A 56 1.49 -1.35 13.47
C LEU A 56 2.81 -0.58 13.30
N LYS A 57 3.07 0.41 14.17
CA LYS A 57 4.33 1.17 14.15
C LYS A 57 5.54 0.26 14.40
N SER A 58 5.41 -0.70 15.31
CA SER A 58 6.48 -1.66 15.62
C SER A 58 6.79 -2.55 14.42
N VAL A 59 5.77 -3.05 13.72
CA VAL A 59 5.96 -3.82 12.48
C VAL A 59 6.58 -2.96 11.38
N GLN A 60 6.07 -1.75 11.16
CA GLN A 60 6.53 -0.84 10.10
C GLN A 60 8.02 -0.48 10.23
N ASN A 61 8.52 -0.33 11.47
CA ASN A 61 9.91 0.05 11.73
C ASN A 61 10.76 -1.17 12.16
N VAL A 62 10.23 -2.38 12.01
CA VAL A 62 10.93 -3.65 12.31
C VAL A 62 11.49 -3.65 13.75
N PHE A 63 10.72 -3.15 14.70
CA PHE A 63 11.09 -3.16 16.10
C PHE A 63 10.96 -4.54 16.70
N SER A 64 11.92 -4.92 17.53
CA SER A 64 11.80 -6.09 18.40
C SER A 64 10.57 -5.93 19.29
N TYR A 65 9.78 -6.99 19.45
CA TYR A 65 8.62 -6.97 20.35
C TYR A 65 9.02 -6.69 21.80
N LYS A 66 10.24 -7.05 22.19
CA LYS A 66 10.81 -6.70 23.51
C LYS A 66 10.95 -5.19 23.72
N ASN A 67 11.03 -4.38 22.65
CA ASN A 67 11.03 -2.92 22.79
C ASN A 67 9.68 -2.38 23.30
N SER A 68 8.63 -3.21 23.30
CA SER A 68 7.34 -2.87 23.91
C SER A 68 7.31 -3.16 25.41
N ASP A 69 8.32 -3.85 25.96
CA ASP A 69 8.43 -4.02 27.41
C ASP A 69 8.74 -2.65 28.04
N ASP A 70 8.09 -2.36 29.17
CA ASP A 70 8.16 -1.08 29.90
C ASP A 70 7.70 0.18 29.14
N ILE A 71 7.36 0.11 27.85
CA ILE A 71 6.89 1.29 27.09
C ILE A 71 5.65 1.92 27.71
N GLY A 72 4.75 1.12 28.29
CA GLY A 72 3.59 1.64 29.01
C GLY A 72 3.97 2.47 30.24
N LYS A 73 5.04 2.10 30.96
CA LYS A 73 5.57 2.91 32.07
C LYS A 73 6.17 4.22 31.57
N LEU A 74 6.89 4.17 30.45
CA LEU A 74 7.43 5.35 29.80
C LEU A 74 6.32 6.33 29.40
N PHE A 75 5.28 5.85 28.71
CA PHE A 75 4.15 6.70 28.30
C PHE A 75 3.41 7.31 29.48
N ARG A 76 3.19 6.56 30.57
CA ARG A 76 2.62 7.12 31.81
C ARG A 76 3.47 8.24 32.42
N THR A 77 4.79 8.10 32.32
CA THR A 77 5.74 9.09 32.86
C THR A 77 5.78 10.36 31.99
N MET A 78 5.79 10.18 30.66
CA MET A 78 5.82 11.28 29.69
C MET A 78 4.48 12.03 29.61
N PHE A 79 3.36 11.34 29.75
CA PHE A 79 2.01 11.85 29.53
C PHE A 79 1.12 11.59 30.75
N GLN A 80 1.42 12.27 31.86
CA GLN A 80 0.75 12.03 33.15
C GLN A 80 -0.75 12.37 33.13
N ASP A 81 -1.13 13.36 32.32
CA ASP A 81 -2.51 13.83 32.11
C ASP A 81 -3.33 12.93 31.17
N SER A 82 -2.68 12.06 30.39
CA SER A 82 -3.34 11.20 29.41
C SER A 82 -3.93 9.94 30.06
N LYS A 83 -5.27 9.89 30.16
CA LYS A 83 -5.98 8.69 30.63
C LYS A 83 -5.67 7.45 29.78
N ILE A 84 -5.46 7.62 28.47
CA ILE A 84 -5.09 6.53 27.55
C ILE A 84 -3.70 5.99 27.92
N ALA A 85 -2.72 6.87 28.14
CA ALA A 85 -1.38 6.46 28.56
C ALA A 85 -1.41 5.72 29.91
N GLN A 86 -2.27 6.16 30.84
CA GLN A 86 -2.46 5.48 32.13
C GLN A 86 -2.93 4.03 31.98
N LYS A 87 -3.81 3.73 31.01
CA LYS A 87 -4.28 2.37 30.75
C LYS A 87 -3.46 1.59 29.72
N PHE A 88 -2.48 2.22 29.06
CA PHE A 88 -1.67 1.56 28.04
C PHE A 88 -0.83 0.43 28.65
N SER A 89 -1.03 -0.79 28.13
CA SER A 89 -0.58 -2.03 28.79
C SER A 89 0.15 -2.99 27.86
N ILE A 90 0.40 -2.60 26.61
CA ILE A 90 1.10 -3.46 25.64
C ILE A 90 2.51 -3.81 26.14
N GLN A 91 2.88 -5.07 25.91
CA GLN A 91 4.19 -5.67 26.18
C GLN A 91 4.48 -6.67 25.05
N HIS A 92 5.66 -7.31 25.05
CA HIS A 92 6.07 -8.24 23.98
C HIS A 92 5.06 -9.38 23.70
N SER A 93 4.40 -9.92 24.74
CA SER A 93 3.42 -11.00 24.57
C SER A 93 2.12 -10.50 23.94
N LYS A 94 1.62 -9.36 24.43
CA LYS A 94 0.38 -8.75 23.95
C LYS A 94 0.53 -8.23 22.52
N ILE A 95 1.65 -7.58 22.18
CA ILE A 95 1.89 -7.12 20.81
C ILE A 95 1.98 -8.31 19.83
N SER A 96 2.68 -9.39 20.22
CA SER A 96 2.75 -10.62 19.41
C SER A 96 1.36 -11.19 19.16
N TYR A 97 0.53 -11.28 20.21
CA TYR A 97 -0.85 -11.76 20.10
C TYR A 97 -1.71 -10.86 19.19
N VAL A 98 -1.66 -9.55 19.38
CA VAL A 98 -2.40 -8.57 18.56
C VAL A 98 -2.00 -8.68 17.09
N ILE A 99 -0.70 -8.84 16.80
CA ILE A 99 -0.22 -8.99 15.42
C ILE A 99 -0.69 -10.34 14.85
N ALA A 100 -0.44 -11.45 15.53
CA ALA A 100 -0.67 -12.79 15.00
C ALA A 100 -2.16 -13.17 14.90
N HIS A 101 -2.97 -12.74 15.86
CA HIS A 101 -4.38 -13.15 15.97
C HIS A 101 -5.38 -12.02 15.71
N GLY A 102 -4.97 -10.76 15.84
CA GLY A 102 -5.81 -9.61 15.52
C GLY A 102 -5.60 -9.14 14.08
N LEU A 103 -4.41 -8.62 13.80
CA LEU A 103 -4.10 -7.92 12.56
C LEU A 103 -3.85 -8.89 11.38
N TRP A 104 -3.06 -9.93 11.60
CA TRP A 104 -2.66 -10.86 10.54
C TRP A 104 -3.85 -11.49 9.79
N PRO A 105 -4.91 -12.02 10.44
CA PRO A 105 -6.05 -12.58 9.72
C PRO A 105 -6.68 -11.60 8.74
N TYR A 106 -6.85 -10.34 9.15
CA TYR A 106 -7.40 -9.28 8.30
C TYR A 106 -6.51 -9.01 7.08
N PHE A 107 -5.22 -8.77 7.29
CA PHE A 107 -4.29 -8.51 6.17
C PHE A 107 -4.11 -9.73 5.27
N ARG A 108 -4.15 -10.94 5.83
CA ARG A 108 -4.11 -12.19 5.07
C ARG A 108 -5.32 -12.29 4.16
N ASP A 109 -6.52 -11.98 4.63
CA ASP A 109 -7.73 -12.02 3.80
C ASP A 109 -7.68 -10.99 2.67
N LEU A 110 -7.14 -9.80 2.92
CA LEU A 110 -6.86 -8.80 1.88
C LEU A 110 -5.87 -9.33 0.83
N LEU A 111 -4.74 -9.90 1.28
CA LEU A 111 -3.74 -10.48 0.39
C LEU A 111 -4.32 -11.62 -0.46
N ILE A 112 -5.08 -12.53 0.15
CA ILE A 112 -5.70 -13.65 -0.58
C ILE A 112 -6.74 -13.16 -1.58
N LYS A 113 -7.54 -12.15 -1.21
CA LYS A 113 -8.48 -11.50 -2.12
C LYS A 113 -7.75 -10.90 -3.33
N ASP A 114 -6.65 -10.20 -3.08
CA ASP A 114 -5.84 -9.61 -4.14
C ASP A 114 -5.23 -10.66 -5.08
N ILE A 115 -4.62 -11.71 -4.52
CA ILE A 115 -4.01 -12.81 -5.31
C ILE A 115 -5.07 -13.52 -6.16
N LYS A 116 -6.28 -13.75 -5.63
CA LYS A 116 -7.38 -14.38 -6.38
C LYS A 116 -7.88 -13.53 -7.55
N ASN A 117 -7.76 -12.21 -7.45
CA ASN A 117 -8.27 -11.27 -8.46
C ASN A 117 -7.20 -10.77 -9.44
N CYS A 118 -5.92 -11.02 -9.17
CA CYS A 118 -4.84 -10.61 -10.07
C CYS A 118 -4.77 -11.55 -11.29
N GLU A 119 -4.28 -11.02 -12.42
CA GLU A 119 -4.12 -11.81 -13.66
C GLU A 119 -3.03 -12.88 -13.54
N GLY A 120 -2.06 -12.66 -12.65
CA GLY A 120 -0.97 -13.59 -12.40
C GLY A 120 -0.10 -13.12 -11.24
N PHE A 121 0.58 -14.08 -10.63
CA PHE A 121 1.53 -13.85 -9.54
C PHE A 121 2.76 -14.74 -9.72
N VAL A 122 3.86 -14.32 -9.11
CA VAL A 122 5.09 -15.10 -8.98
C VAL A 122 5.19 -15.55 -7.53
N LEU A 123 5.40 -16.85 -7.32
CA LEU A 123 5.78 -17.40 -6.02
C LEU A 123 7.30 -17.56 -6.00
N CYS A 124 7.97 -16.78 -5.17
CA CYS A 124 9.35 -16.99 -4.81
C CYS A 124 9.40 -17.82 -3.52
N PHE A 125 10.32 -18.76 -3.44
CA PHE A 125 10.58 -19.51 -2.22
C PHE A 125 12.09 -19.55 -1.94
N ASP A 126 12.47 -19.53 -0.67
CA ASP A 126 13.84 -19.68 -0.22
C ASP A 126 13.90 -20.64 0.98
N GLU A 127 14.84 -21.59 0.96
CA GLU A 127 15.04 -22.54 2.05
C GLU A 127 16.37 -22.25 2.73
N GLN A 128 16.33 -22.04 4.05
CA GLN A 128 17.50 -21.86 4.87
C GLN A 128 17.56 -22.92 5.98
N THR A 129 18.76 -23.46 6.22
CA THR A 129 19.02 -24.37 7.35
C THR A 129 19.88 -23.64 8.36
N ASN A 130 19.42 -23.55 9.60
CA ASN A 130 20.18 -22.87 10.64
C ASN A 130 21.25 -23.79 11.26
N ASN A 131 22.12 -23.23 12.12
CA ASN A 131 23.19 -23.98 12.80
C ASN A 131 22.68 -25.08 13.76
N GLN A 132 21.37 -25.13 14.02
CA GLN A 132 20.70 -26.15 14.83
C GLN A 132 19.98 -27.20 13.95
N ASN A 133 20.24 -27.21 12.64
CA ASN A 133 19.64 -28.11 11.66
C ASN A 133 18.11 -27.94 11.49
N ASN A 134 17.55 -26.81 11.94
CA ASN A 134 16.16 -26.47 11.66
C ASN A 134 16.05 -25.88 10.26
N LYS A 135 15.06 -26.33 9.51
CA LYS A 135 14.73 -25.83 8.17
C LYS A 135 13.67 -24.74 8.29
N GLN A 136 13.90 -23.62 7.62
CA GLN A 136 12.94 -22.55 7.43
C GLN A 136 12.68 -22.40 5.93
N LEU A 137 11.41 -22.29 5.56
CA LEU A 137 10.95 -22.02 4.20
C LEU A 137 10.25 -20.67 4.17
N ASP A 138 10.83 -19.72 3.47
CA ASP A 138 10.24 -18.41 3.26
C ASP A 138 9.49 -18.42 1.93
N LEU A 139 8.21 -18.01 1.96
CA LEU A 139 7.37 -17.87 0.77
C LEU A 139 7.08 -16.40 0.53
N TYR A 140 7.32 -15.94 -0.70
CA TYR A 140 7.11 -14.55 -1.09
C TYR A 140 6.28 -14.47 -2.37
N PHE A 141 5.13 -13.82 -2.27
CA PHE A 141 4.22 -13.60 -3.40
C PHE A 141 4.48 -12.22 -4.02
N ARG A 142 4.80 -12.19 -5.31
CA ARG A 142 4.87 -10.95 -6.10
C ARG A 142 3.71 -10.93 -7.08
N TYR A 143 2.83 -9.94 -6.96
CA TYR A 143 1.65 -9.80 -7.81
C TYR A 143 1.42 -8.33 -8.18
N TRP A 144 0.58 -8.09 -9.17
CA TRP A 144 0.20 -6.75 -9.63
C TRP A 144 -1.29 -6.52 -9.38
N ASN A 145 -1.61 -5.47 -8.62
CA ASN A 145 -2.99 -5.10 -8.30
C ASN A 145 -3.40 -3.84 -9.09
N HIS A 146 -4.58 -3.85 -9.70
CA HIS A 146 -5.16 -2.68 -10.36
C HIS A 146 -5.35 -1.48 -9.42
N ALA A 147 -5.53 -1.68 -8.11
CA ALA A 147 -5.57 -0.61 -7.11
C ALA A 147 -4.26 0.21 -7.03
N GLN A 148 -3.12 -0.36 -7.44
CA GLN A 148 -1.85 0.36 -7.56
C GLN A 148 -1.91 1.46 -8.64
N ALA A 149 -2.84 1.40 -9.59
CA ALA A 149 -3.01 2.45 -10.57
C ALA A 149 -3.29 3.81 -9.90
N ASN A 150 -4.14 3.85 -8.87
CA ASN A 150 -4.42 5.08 -8.12
C ASN A 150 -3.15 5.64 -7.48
N VAL A 151 -2.34 4.78 -6.85
CA VAL A 151 -1.08 5.19 -6.21
C VAL A 151 -0.07 5.73 -7.23
N VAL A 152 0.03 5.09 -8.40
CA VAL A 152 0.89 5.54 -9.49
C VAL A 152 0.40 6.88 -10.06
N VAL A 153 -0.91 7.04 -10.24
CA VAL A 153 -1.53 8.31 -10.68
C VAL A 153 -1.25 9.42 -9.66
N ASP A 154 -1.47 9.16 -8.37
CA ASP A 154 -1.21 10.13 -7.31
C ASP A 154 0.28 10.48 -7.22
N GLY A 155 1.17 9.51 -7.42
CA GLY A 155 2.61 9.74 -7.49
C GLY A 155 3.01 10.64 -8.67
N ILE A 156 2.51 10.35 -9.88
CA ILE A 156 2.78 11.14 -11.09
C ILE A 156 2.22 12.57 -10.93
N LEU A 157 0.95 12.70 -10.55
CA LEU A 157 0.31 14.00 -10.36
C LEU A 157 0.90 14.77 -9.19
N GLY A 158 1.34 14.07 -8.15
CA GLY A 158 2.04 14.63 -7.00
C GLY A 158 3.38 15.24 -7.40
N ALA A 159 4.20 14.50 -8.16
CA ALA A 159 5.48 15.01 -8.66
C ALA A 159 5.30 16.28 -9.50
N PHE A 160 4.32 16.29 -10.41
CA PHE A 160 4.03 17.48 -11.23
C PHE A 160 3.67 18.70 -10.39
N ARG A 161 2.87 18.51 -9.33
CA ARG A 161 2.51 19.60 -8.41
C ARG A 161 3.71 20.08 -7.60
N THR A 162 4.50 19.16 -7.05
CA THR A 162 5.68 19.49 -6.24
C THR A 162 6.71 20.28 -7.05
N ASP A 163 6.92 19.90 -8.31
CA ASP A 163 7.92 20.50 -9.18
C ASP A 163 7.38 21.67 -10.02
N GLY A 164 6.11 22.06 -9.82
CA GLY A 164 5.47 23.16 -10.56
C GLY A 164 5.31 22.90 -12.06
N ILE A 165 5.29 21.62 -12.47
CA ILE A 165 5.09 21.21 -13.85
C ILE A 165 3.60 21.28 -14.18
N ASP A 166 3.26 22.13 -15.15
CA ASP A 166 1.90 22.23 -15.66
C ASP A 166 1.52 20.96 -16.43
N ILE A 167 0.52 20.25 -15.92
CA ILE A 167 -0.01 19.03 -16.53
C ILE A 167 -0.57 19.28 -17.93
N SER A 168 -1.01 20.52 -18.25
CA SER A 168 -1.51 20.88 -19.59
C SER A 168 -0.49 20.63 -20.70
N LYS A 169 0.81 20.60 -20.35
CA LYS A 169 1.92 20.35 -21.27
C LYS A 169 2.22 18.86 -21.47
N LEU A 170 1.54 17.97 -20.73
CA LEU A 170 1.70 16.53 -20.88
C LEU A 170 1.03 16.07 -22.18
N LEU A 171 1.84 15.77 -23.19
CA LEU A 171 1.34 15.35 -24.49
C LEU A 171 0.93 13.87 -24.50
N MET A 172 1.74 12.99 -23.93
CA MET A 172 1.55 11.55 -23.98
C MET A 172 2.23 10.89 -22.79
N LEU A 173 1.66 9.79 -22.31
CA LEU A 173 2.36 8.87 -21.43
C LEU A 173 2.94 7.73 -22.28
N SER A 174 4.27 7.54 -22.24
CA SER A 174 4.94 6.38 -22.84
C SER A 174 5.02 5.24 -21.81
N ARG A 175 4.41 4.09 -22.12
CA ARG A 175 4.02 3.09 -21.10
C ARG A 175 3.83 1.73 -21.72
N ASP A 176 4.12 0.71 -20.92
CA ASP A 176 4.02 -0.69 -21.36
C ASP A 176 2.57 -1.20 -21.35
N ASN A 177 2.33 -2.35 -21.98
CA ASN A 177 1.02 -2.98 -22.21
C ASN A 177 0.30 -3.60 -20.98
N PRO A 178 0.91 -3.85 -19.80
CA PRO A 178 0.18 -4.42 -18.66
C PRO A 178 -1.10 -3.64 -18.30
N ASN A 179 -2.13 -4.35 -17.86
CA ASN A 179 -3.45 -3.75 -17.66
C ASN A 179 -3.48 -2.70 -16.53
N VAL A 180 -2.60 -2.82 -15.52
CA VAL A 180 -2.42 -1.77 -14.50
C VAL A 180 -1.96 -0.46 -15.13
N ASN A 181 -1.00 -0.53 -16.06
CA ASN A 181 -0.62 0.65 -16.82
C ASN A 181 -1.86 1.12 -17.56
N LYS A 182 -2.55 0.33 -18.40
CA LYS A 182 -3.77 0.76 -19.13
C LYS A 182 -4.71 1.62 -18.29
N THR A 183 -5.01 1.20 -17.07
CA THR A 183 -5.79 1.97 -16.10
C THR A 183 -5.17 3.32 -15.72
N VAL A 184 -3.87 3.41 -15.42
CA VAL A 184 -3.16 4.67 -15.09
C VAL A 184 -3.32 5.74 -16.17
N ASP A 185 -3.22 5.39 -17.46
CA ASP A 185 -3.34 6.38 -18.54
C ASP A 185 -4.76 6.87 -18.70
N LYS A 186 -5.73 5.95 -18.61
CA LYS A 186 -7.14 6.35 -18.58
C LYS A 186 -7.41 7.32 -17.44
N MET A 187 -6.89 7.04 -16.24
CA MET A 187 -7.07 7.90 -15.08
C MET A 187 -6.40 9.28 -15.22
N ILE A 188 -5.19 9.33 -15.77
CA ILE A 188 -4.51 10.61 -16.01
C ILE A 188 -5.22 11.39 -17.13
N ASN A 189 -5.66 10.71 -18.18
CA ASN A 189 -6.43 11.33 -19.26
C ASN A 189 -7.75 11.91 -18.73
N ASP A 190 -8.47 11.19 -17.86
CA ASP A 190 -9.68 11.69 -17.20
C ASP A 190 -9.38 12.90 -16.30
N ALA A 191 -8.24 12.93 -15.62
CA ALA A 191 -7.80 14.08 -14.83
C ALA A 191 -7.45 15.29 -15.70
N MET A 192 -6.83 15.08 -16.86
CA MET A 192 -6.51 16.12 -17.86
C MET A 192 -7.78 16.74 -18.44
N LYS A 193 -8.73 15.91 -18.88
CA LYS A 193 -10.04 16.36 -19.39
C LYS A 193 -10.75 17.26 -18.39
N LYS A 194 -10.74 16.86 -17.11
CA LYS A 194 -11.40 17.63 -16.03
C LYS A 194 -10.71 18.95 -15.70
N LYS A 195 -9.38 19.02 -15.77
CA LYS A 195 -8.62 20.22 -15.33
C LYS A 195 -8.39 21.25 -16.42
N VAL A 196 -8.08 20.78 -17.63
CA VAL A 196 -7.57 21.64 -18.71
C VAL A 196 -8.30 21.42 -20.04
N ASN A 197 -9.37 20.60 -20.04
CA ASN A 197 -10.16 20.27 -21.23
C ASN A 197 -9.32 19.80 -22.42
N ALA A 198 -8.27 19.02 -22.12
CA ALA A 198 -7.37 18.43 -23.09
C ALA A 198 -7.25 16.92 -22.87
N GLU A 199 -6.83 16.20 -23.91
CA GLU A 199 -6.63 14.75 -23.88
C GLU A 199 -5.19 14.39 -24.19
N LEU A 200 -4.73 13.27 -23.64
CA LEU A 200 -3.45 12.69 -24.00
C LEU A 200 -3.49 12.15 -25.44
N LEU A 201 -2.40 12.37 -26.17
CA LEU A 201 -2.20 11.81 -27.49
C LEU A 201 -1.97 10.30 -27.38
N ASN A 202 -2.89 9.51 -27.93
CA ASN A 202 -2.79 8.05 -27.94
C ASN A 202 -2.04 7.57 -29.18
N ILE A 203 -0.73 7.31 -29.05
CA ILE A 203 0.12 6.72 -30.10
C ILE A 203 0.32 5.19 -29.85
N GLY A 204 -0.49 4.59 -28.99
CA GLY A 204 -0.36 3.18 -28.60
C GLY A 204 0.57 2.94 -27.41
N THR A 205 1.02 1.69 -27.25
CA THR A 205 1.89 1.27 -26.14
C THR A 205 3.36 1.48 -26.48
N CYS A 206 4.25 1.19 -25.51
CA CYS A 206 5.69 1.33 -25.65
C CYS A 206 6.23 0.66 -26.94
N ASN A 207 6.71 1.48 -27.88
CA ASN A 207 7.30 1.03 -29.15
C ASN A 207 8.47 0.06 -28.94
N LEU A 208 9.28 0.26 -27.88
CA LEU A 208 10.36 -0.67 -27.52
C LEU A 208 9.83 -2.05 -27.20
N HIS A 209 8.67 -2.13 -26.54
CA HIS A 209 8.06 -3.40 -26.17
C HIS A 209 7.47 -4.13 -27.38
N VAL A 210 6.91 -3.38 -28.34
CA VAL A 210 6.47 -3.91 -29.64
C VAL A 210 7.65 -4.52 -30.41
N ILE A 211 8.76 -3.78 -30.50
CA ILE A 211 9.98 -4.24 -31.18
C ILE A 211 10.55 -5.48 -30.47
N HIS A 212 10.68 -5.44 -29.14
CA HIS A 212 11.19 -6.57 -28.34
C HIS A 212 10.36 -7.85 -28.56
N ASN A 213 9.03 -7.74 -28.50
CA ASN A 213 8.15 -8.88 -28.72
C ASN A 213 8.22 -9.39 -30.16
N GLY A 214 8.39 -8.50 -31.15
CA GLY A 214 8.63 -8.89 -32.54
C GLY A 214 9.90 -9.73 -32.71
N PHE A 215 11.02 -9.29 -32.12
CA PHE A 215 12.28 -10.04 -32.13
C PHE A 215 12.16 -11.38 -31.42
N ARG A 216 11.51 -11.41 -30.25
CA ARG A 216 11.29 -12.65 -29.48
C ARG A 216 10.45 -13.65 -30.29
N ALA A 217 9.34 -13.22 -30.88
CA ALA A 217 8.51 -14.08 -31.72
C ALA A 217 9.30 -14.62 -32.94
N GLY A 218 10.11 -13.78 -33.57
CA GLY A 218 11.01 -14.20 -34.64
C GLY A 218 12.01 -15.27 -34.20
N MET A 219 12.64 -15.09 -33.04
CA MET A 219 13.55 -16.09 -32.46
C MET A 219 12.84 -17.41 -32.18
N ASP A 220 11.67 -17.37 -31.54
CA ASP A 220 10.90 -18.57 -31.20
C ASP A 220 10.49 -19.36 -32.46
N SER A 221 10.15 -18.66 -33.55
CA SER A 221 9.87 -19.28 -34.84
C SER A 221 11.11 -19.94 -35.47
N VAL A 222 12.28 -19.29 -35.43
CA VAL A 222 13.53 -19.85 -35.96
C VAL A 222 13.96 -21.09 -35.17
N THR A 223 13.82 -21.06 -33.85
CA THR A 223 14.15 -22.22 -32.99
C THR A 223 13.24 -23.41 -33.25
N LYS A 224 11.93 -23.18 -33.48
CA LYS A 224 10.97 -24.23 -33.86
C LYS A 224 11.29 -24.86 -35.22
N ILE A 225 11.68 -24.05 -36.22
CA ILE A 225 12.08 -24.56 -37.54
C ILE A 225 13.31 -25.47 -37.41
N LYS A 226 14.28 -25.10 -36.55
CA LYS A 226 15.50 -25.89 -36.34
C LYS A 226 15.21 -27.26 -35.73
N LEU A 227 14.21 -27.36 -34.84
CA LEU A 227 13.75 -28.63 -34.25
C LEU A 227 13.00 -29.53 -35.24
N CYS A 228 12.26 -28.96 -36.20
CA CYS A 228 11.58 -29.71 -37.26
C CYS A 228 12.53 -30.25 -38.35
N LEU A 229 13.72 -29.68 -38.51
CA LEU A 229 14.70 -30.09 -39.53
C LEU A 229 15.72 -31.12 -39.04
N THR A 230 15.71 -31.46 -37.76
CA THR A 230 16.60 -32.46 -37.14
C THR A 230 15.88 -33.71 -36.65
N GLY A 231 14.63 -33.91 -37.05
CA GLY A 231 13.83 -35.12 -36.79
C GLY A 231 13.73 -36.02 -38.02
#